data_AF-A0A1S2Q4H2-F1
#
_entry.id   AF-A0A1S2Q4H2-F1
#
_cell.length_a   1.000
_cell.length_b   1.000
_cell.length_c   1.000
_cell.angle_alpha   90.00
_cell.angle_beta   90.00
_cell.angle_gamma   90.00
#
_symmetry.space_group_name_H-M   'P 1'
#
loop_
_entity.id
_entity.type
_entity.pdbx_description
1 polymer ?
#
loop_
_entity_poly.entity_id
_entity_poly.type
_entity_poly.pdbx_seq_one_letter_code
_entity_poly.pdbx_strand_id
1 'polypeptide(L)'
;MENWDGDGIRARIREMAALDPGRQRFGADTHRYALAPRLPEAEIRRFEESHVIELPMEYRSFVAEVGDGPAGPCHGLMPLTVSRPEADEEWAVDAEWREDRLPGRLAEPFPLAAPLPGRIGAPTDALTRGTLMLAERGCGIFIRLVLNGPRAGEVWQIDPDWGGFVPVSSGFRTWYTDWLESP
;
A
#
# COMPACT_ATOMS: atom_id res chain seq x y z
N MET A 1 -2.11 -1.03 22.25
CA MET A 1 -2.21 -1.18 20.79
C MET A 1 -3.64 -1.56 20.51
N GLU A 2 -4.42 -0.67 19.91
CA GLU A 2 -5.78 -1.00 19.51
C GLU A 2 -5.71 -2.00 18.36
N ASN A 3 -6.20 -3.21 18.58
CA ASN A 3 -6.34 -4.20 17.51
C ASN A 3 -7.25 -3.66 16.40
N TRP A 4 -7.11 -4.19 15.20
CA TRP A 4 -8.07 -3.89 14.15
C TRP A 4 -9.41 -4.59 14.46
N ASP A 5 -10.54 -3.91 14.24
CA ASP A 5 -11.83 -4.61 14.13
C ASP A 5 -11.90 -5.28 12.76
N GLY A 6 -11.18 -6.39 12.61
CA GLY A 6 -11.08 -7.08 11.33
C GLY A 6 -12.43 -7.58 10.82
N ASP A 7 -13.33 -8.01 11.71
CA ASP A 7 -14.68 -8.46 11.33
C ASP A 7 -15.55 -7.28 10.89
N GLY A 8 -15.50 -6.17 11.60
CA GLY A 8 -16.17 -4.92 11.21
C GLY A 8 -15.68 -4.39 9.87
N ILE A 9 -14.36 -4.39 9.63
CA ILE A 9 -13.78 -3.95 8.35
C ILE A 9 -14.23 -4.85 7.20
N ARG A 10 -14.18 -6.18 7.38
CA ARG A 10 -14.68 -7.12 6.36
C ARG A 10 -16.18 -7.00 6.14
N ALA A 11 -16.97 -6.68 7.17
CA ALA A 11 -18.38 -6.39 7.02
C ALA A 11 -18.60 -5.09 6.22
N ARG A 12 -17.84 -4.04 6.51
CA ARG A 12 -17.91 -2.76 5.81
C ARG A 12 -17.55 -2.89 4.33
N ILE A 13 -16.50 -3.63 3.99
CA ILE A 13 -16.13 -3.88 2.58
C ILE A 13 -17.26 -4.62 1.84
N ARG A 14 -17.91 -5.60 2.48
CA ARG A 14 -19.07 -6.31 1.89
C ARG A 14 -20.28 -5.38 1.70
N GLU A 15 -20.51 -4.46 2.62
CA GLU A 15 -21.56 -3.44 2.50
C GLU A 15 -21.27 -2.50 1.31
N MET A 16 -20.05 -2.00 1.19
CA MET A 16 -19.63 -1.18 0.05
C MET A 16 -19.85 -1.91 -1.28
N ALA A 17 -19.48 -3.19 -1.35
CA ALA A 17 -19.72 -4.02 -2.53
C ALA A 17 -21.21 -4.17 -2.88
N ALA A 18 -22.08 -4.28 -1.87
CA ALA A 18 -23.53 -4.38 -2.06
C ALA A 18 -24.15 -3.05 -2.52
N LEU A 19 -23.60 -1.91 -2.08
CA LEU A 19 -24.03 -0.58 -2.47
C LEU A 19 -23.51 -0.15 -3.85
N ASP A 20 -22.44 -0.78 -4.34
CA ASP A 20 -21.81 -0.49 -5.62
C ASP A 20 -21.78 -1.72 -6.57
N PRO A 21 -22.95 -2.25 -6.98
CA PRO A 21 -23.01 -3.42 -7.87
C PRO A 21 -22.42 -3.12 -9.27
N GLY A 22 -22.36 -1.84 -9.65
CA GLY A 22 -21.77 -1.37 -10.89
C GLY A 22 -20.25 -1.20 -10.83
N ARG A 23 -19.63 -1.29 -9.64
CA ARG A 23 -18.20 -0.98 -9.41
C ARG A 23 -17.82 0.40 -9.95
N GLN A 24 -18.67 1.40 -9.69
CA GLN A 24 -18.52 2.78 -10.13
C GLN A 24 -17.58 3.58 -9.24
N ARG A 25 -17.38 3.16 -7.99
CA ARG A 25 -16.40 3.78 -7.11
C ARG A 25 -15.01 3.65 -7.74
N PHE A 26 -14.22 4.72 -7.63
CA PHE A 26 -12.85 4.73 -8.16
C PHE A 26 -12.04 3.52 -7.68
N GLY A 27 -11.50 2.75 -8.63
CA GLY A 27 -10.72 1.53 -8.43
C GLY A 27 -11.51 0.27 -8.10
N ALA A 28 -12.84 0.35 -7.89
CA ALA A 28 -13.66 -0.81 -7.56
C ALA A 28 -13.79 -1.81 -8.71
N ASP A 29 -13.64 -1.37 -9.96
CA ASP A 29 -13.57 -2.25 -11.13
C ASP A 29 -12.33 -3.16 -11.10
N THR A 30 -11.25 -2.65 -10.49
CA THR A 30 -9.96 -3.34 -10.31
C THR A 30 -9.97 -4.26 -9.11
N HIS A 31 -10.17 -3.72 -7.89
CA HIS A 31 -10.06 -4.53 -6.68
C HIS A 31 -11.35 -5.30 -6.35
N ARG A 32 -12.49 -4.95 -6.96
CA ARG A 32 -13.78 -5.67 -6.89
C ARG A 32 -14.30 -5.91 -5.47
N TYR A 33 -13.90 -5.05 -4.54
CA TYR A 33 -14.09 -5.23 -3.09
C TYR A 33 -13.63 -6.61 -2.56
N ALA A 34 -12.74 -7.29 -3.29
CA ALA A 34 -12.22 -8.60 -2.94
C ALA A 34 -11.10 -8.42 -1.93
N LEU A 35 -11.23 -9.04 -0.75
CA LEU A 35 -10.18 -9.07 0.25
C LEU A 35 -9.68 -10.51 0.40
N ALA A 36 -8.40 -10.72 0.09
CA ALA A 36 -7.68 -11.95 0.28
C ALA A 36 -7.61 -12.30 1.78
N PRO A 37 -7.45 -13.60 2.10
CA PRO A 37 -7.33 -14.04 3.48
C PRO A 37 -6.20 -13.33 4.24
N ARG A 38 -6.30 -13.41 5.57
CA ARG A 38 -5.26 -12.96 6.49
C ARG A 38 -3.98 -13.75 6.25
N LEU A 39 -2.84 -13.08 6.30
CA LEU A 39 -1.54 -13.75 6.20
C LEU A 39 -1.19 -14.44 7.52
N PRO A 40 -0.74 -15.71 7.48
CA PRO A 40 -0.18 -16.37 8.65
C PRO A 40 1.04 -15.62 9.17
N GLU A 41 1.19 -15.57 10.49
CA GLU A 41 2.35 -14.95 11.16
C GLU A 41 3.70 -15.47 10.63
N ALA A 42 3.78 -16.75 10.25
CA ALA A 42 4.98 -17.34 9.67
C ALA A 42 5.32 -16.76 8.28
N GLU A 43 4.33 -16.41 7.47
CA GLU A 43 4.54 -15.79 6.17
C GLU A 43 4.99 -14.33 6.32
N ILE A 44 4.37 -13.59 7.25
CA ILE A 44 4.76 -12.21 7.57
C ILE A 44 6.22 -12.19 8.06
N ARG A 45 6.57 -13.07 9.01
CA ARG A 45 7.97 -13.19 9.49
C ARG A 45 8.94 -13.52 8.38
N ARG A 46 8.59 -14.47 7.51
CA ARG A 46 9.44 -14.85 6.38
C ARG A 46 9.68 -13.67 5.44
N PHE A 47 8.66 -12.84 5.22
CA PHE A 47 8.79 -11.63 4.42
C PHE A 47 9.71 -10.60 5.09
N GLU A 48 9.51 -10.33 6.39
CA GLU A 48 10.35 -9.45 7.21
C GLU A 48 11.81 -9.91 7.21
N GLU A 49 12.06 -11.21 7.43
CA GLU A 49 13.39 -11.83 7.44
C GLU A 49 14.07 -11.77 6.06
N SER A 50 13.35 -12.08 4.98
CA SER A 50 13.93 -12.11 3.63
C SER A 50 14.33 -10.73 3.13
N HIS A 51 13.67 -9.67 3.62
CA HIS A 51 13.94 -8.29 3.24
C HIS A 51 14.72 -7.51 4.30
N VAL A 52 14.98 -8.11 5.47
CA VAL A 52 15.71 -7.50 6.59
C VAL A 52 15.04 -6.21 7.08
N ILE A 53 13.73 -6.29 7.30
CA ILE A 53 12.89 -5.17 7.74
C ILE A 53 12.00 -5.58 8.92
N GLU A 54 11.48 -4.58 9.61
CA GLU A 54 10.31 -4.72 10.46
C GLU A 54 9.17 -3.92 9.83
N LEU A 55 8.01 -4.55 9.59
CA LEU A 55 6.87 -3.83 9.04
C LEU A 55 6.31 -2.87 10.10
N PRO A 56 5.92 -1.64 9.72
CA PRO A 56 5.19 -0.75 10.61
C PRO A 56 3.97 -1.45 11.22
N MET A 57 3.85 -1.39 12.55
CA MET A 57 2.90 -2.19 13.35
C MET A 57 1.46 -2.13 12.83
N GLU A 58 0.99 -0.96 12.38
CA GLU A 58 -0.37 -0.80 11.85
C GLU A 58 -0.61 -1.63 10.59
N TYR A 59 0.36 -1.65 9.67
CA TYR A 59 0.27 -2.43 8.44
C TYR A 59 0.48 -3.91 8.70
N ARG A 60 1.46 -4.27 9.55
CA ARG A 60 1.73 -5.65 9.96
C ARG A 60 0.51 -6.32 10.59
N SER A 61 -0.15 -5.63 11.53
CA SER A 61 -1.37 -6.13 12.16
C SER A 61 -2.55 -6.18 11.18
N PHE A 62 -2.63 -5.25 10.23
CA PHE A 62 -3.68 -5.27 9.20
C PHE A 62 -3.62 -6.55 8.35
N VAL A 63 -2.45 -6.90 7.82
CA VAL A 63 -2.32 -8.12 6.99
C VAL A 63 -2.53 -9.41 7.79
N ALA A 64 -2.22 -9.39 9.10
CA ALA A 64 -2.42 -10.53 10.00
C ALA A 64 -3.88 -10.71 10.45
N GLU A 65 -4.65 -9.62 10.60
CA GLU A 65 -5.97 -9.64 11.25
C GLU A 65 -7.13 -9.36 10.29
N VAL A 66 -6.88 -8.59 9.24
CA VAL A 66 -7.89 -8.09 8.30
C VAL A 66 -7.82 -8.85 6.98
N GLY A 67 -6.69 -8.75 6.26
CA GLY A 67 -6.47 -9.40 4.95
C GLY A 67 -5.34 -8.73 4.15
N ASP A 68 -5.01 -9.28 2.99
CA ASP A 68 -3.84 -8.89 2.18
C ASP A 68 -4.20 -8.16 0.87
N GLY A 69 -5.21 -7.28 0.91
CA GLY A 69 -5.77 -6.65 -0.30
C GLY A 69 -6.49 -7.66 -1.22
N PRO A 70 -6.88 -7.34 -2.47
CA PRO A 70 -6.72 -6.04 -3.11
C PRO A 70 -7.72 -4.96 -2.67
N ALA A 71 -8.80 -5.29 -1.96
CA ALA A 71 -9.76 -4.28 -1.49
C ALA A 71 -9.04 -3.17 -0.70
N GLY A 72 -9.25 -1.92 -1.08
CA GLY A 72 -8.60 -0.78 -0.47
C GLY A 72 -8.63 0.47 -1.34
N PRO A 73 -7.98 1.56 -0.88
CA PRO A 73 -7.93 2.84 -1.60
C PRO A 73 -7.29 2.72 -2.99
N CYS A 74 -7.58 3.72 -3.85
CA CYS A 74 -7.11 3.79 -5.23
C CYS A 74 -7.50 2.53 -6.03
N HIS A 75 -6.63 2.01 -6.91
CA HIS A 75 -6.88 0.73 -7.58
C HIS A 75 -6.73 -0.50 -6.65
N GLY A 76 -6.64 -0.29 -5.33
CA GLY A 76 -6.61 -1.32 -4.31
C GLY A 76 -5.27 -1.44 -3.59
N LEU A 77 -5.27 -2.09 -2.42
CA LEU A 77 -4.07 -2.44 -1.66
C LEU A 77 -3.27 -3.54 -2.34
N MET A 78 -1.98 -3.39 -2.55
CA MET A 78 -1.12 -4.41 -3.13
C MET A 78 -0.89 -5.53 -2.11
N PRO A 79 -1.08 -6.81 -2.49
CA PRO A 79 -0.76 -7.90 -1.58
C PRO A 79 0.73 -7.92 -1.26
N LEU A 80 1.06 -8.35 -0.03
CA LEU A 80 2.40 -8.29 0.51
C LEU A 80 3.33 -9.29 -0.20
N THR A 81 2.87 -10.55 -0.35
CA THR A 81 3.74 -11.68 -0.73
C THR A 81 3.55 -12.17 -2.16
N VAL A 82 2.37 -11.97 -2.75
CA VAL A 82 2.04 -12.41 -4.11
C VAL A 82 1.58 -11.23 -4.97
N SER A 83 2.06 -11.12 -6.21
CA SER A 83 1.51 -10.13 -7.13
C SER A 83 0.05 -10.48 -7.45
N ARG A 84 -0.73 -9.50 -7.90
CA ARG A 84 -2.12 -9.76 -8.28
C ARG A 84 -2.15 -10.65 -9.52
N PRO A 85 -2.95 -11.73 -9.55
CA PRO A 85 -2.96 -12.69 -10.65
C PRO A 85 -3.65 -12.22 -11.94
N GLU A 86 -4.36 -11.07 -11.93
CA GLU A 86 -5.32 -10.69 -12.99
C GLU A 86 -4.95 -9.43 -13.79
N ALA A 87 -3.72 -8.91 -13.67
CA ALA A 87 -3.23 -7.89 -14.58
C ALA A 87 -2.56 -8.58 -15.78
N ASP A 88 -3.35 -8.97 -16.78
CA ASP A 88 -2.90 -9.61 -18.03
C ASP A 88 -2.04 -8.68 -18.93
N GLU A 89 -1.49 -7.61 -18.39
CA GLU A 89 -0.64 -6.67 -19.10
C GLU A 89 0.51 -6.28 -18.17
N GLU A 90 1.72 -6.24 -18.72
CA GLU A 90 2.97 -5.80 -18.10
C GLU A 90 2.87 -4.31 -17.70
N TRP A 91 2.09 -4.02 -16.67
CA TRP A 91 1.84 -2.66 -16.18
C TRP A 91 3.00 -2.21 -15.31
N ALA A 92 3.29 -0.90 -15.34
CA ALA A 92 4.28 -0.28 -14.46
C ALA A 92 4.09 -0.65 -12.97
N VAL A 93 2.85 -0.97 -12.57
CA VAL A 93 2.49 -1.42 -11.22
C VAL A 93 3.20 -2.72 -10.82
N ASP A 94 3.26 -3.72 -11.72
CA ASP A 94 3.91 -4.98 -11.40
C ASP A 94 5.43 -4.85 -11.39
N ALA A 95 5.99 -4.00 -12.26
CA ALA A 95 7.41 -3.67 -12.24
C ALA A 95 7.80 -2.99 -10.92
N GLU A 96 7.05 -1.99 -10.47
CA GLU A 96 7.27 -1.29 -9.19
C GLU A 96 7.11 -2.24 -7.99
N TRP A 97 6.07 -3.08 -7.99
CA TRP A 97 5.86 -4.07 -6.93
C TRP A 97 7.03 -5.05 -6.83
N ARG A 98 7.57 -5.50 -7.96
CA ARG A 98 8.73 -6.40 -8.02
C ARG A 98 10.02 -5.68 -7.64
N GLU A 99 10.18 -4.43 -8.07
CA GLU A 99 11.36 -3.63 -7.78
C GLU A 99 11.53 -3.45 -6.29
N ASP A 100 10.46 -3.11 -5.55
CA ASP A 100 10.47 -3.01 -4.09
C ASP A 100 11.06 -4.24 -3.40
N ARG A 101 10.73 -5.43 -3.92
CA ARG A 101 11.09 -6.73 -3.35
C ARG A 101 12.45 -7.23 -3.80
N LEU A 102 13.24 -6.42 -4.49
CA LEU A 102 14.64 -6.75 -4.74
C LEU A 102 15.43 -6.72 -3.41
N PRO A 103 16.40 -7.64 -3.22
CA PRO A 103 17.17 -7.73 -1.99
C PRO A 103 17.79 -6.40 -1.55
N GLY A 104 17.58 -6.04 -0.29
CA GLY A 104 18.17 -4.86 0.36
C GLY A 104 17.40 -3.55 0.18
N ARG A 105 16.53 -3.41 -0.83
CA ARG A 105 15.86 -2.12 -1.11
C ARG A 105 14.89 -1.68 -0.02
N LEU A 106 14.10 -2.61 0.51
CA LEU A 106 13.17 -2.31 1.60
C LEU A 106 13.89 -1.97 2.90
N ALA A 107 15.12 -2.47 3.12
CA ALA A 107 15.91 -2.24 4.34
C ALA A 107 16.67 -0.91 4.33
N GLU A 108 16.75 -0.23 3.19
CA GLU A 108 17.41 1.06 3.09
C GLU A 108 16.64 2.15 3.86
N PRO A 109 17.33 3.20 4.34
CA PRO A 109 16.66 4.33 4.97
C PRO A 109 15.84 5.11 3.94
N PHE A 110 14.66 5.58 4.34
CA PHE A 110 13.91 6.53 3.52
C PHE A 110 14.71 7.82 3.32
N PRO A 111 14.95 8.28 2.08
CA PRO A 111 15.92 9.35 1.82
C PRO A 111 15.41 10.76 2.14
N LEU A 112 14.10 10.97 2.26
CA LEU A 112 13.52 12.31 2.43
C LEU A 112 13.31 12.67 3.90
N ALA A 113 13.98 13.71 4.37
CA ALA A 113 13.71 14.32 5.67
C ALA A 113 12.47 15.25 5.63
N ALA A 114 12.19 15.86 4.47
CA ALA A 114 11.09 16.78 4.25
C ALA A 114 10.34 16.44 2.94
N PRO A 115 9.06 16.82 2.82
CA PRO A 115 8.30 16.64 1.58
C PRO A 115 8.98 17.32 0.38
N LEU A 116 8.90 16.71 -0.79
CA LEU A 116 9.41 17.23 -2.05
C LEU A 116 8.23 17.53 -2.99
N PRO A 117 7.53 18.67 -2.84
CA PRO A 117 6.37 19.00 -3.68
C PRO A 117 6.80 19.43 -5.09
N GLY A 118 5.94 19.20 -6.07
CA GLY A 118 6.19 19.59 -7.45
C GLY A 118 6.96 18.53 -8.24
N ARG A 119 7.32 18.88 -9.48
CA ARG A 119 8.02 17.97 -10.39
C ARG A 119 9.33 17.45 -9.80
N ILE A 120 9.50 16.13 -9.85
CA ILE A 120 10.70 15.41 -9.42
C ILE A 120 11.68 15.32 -10.59
N GLY A 121 12.86 15.94 -10.46
CA GLY A 121 13.95 15.82 -11.44
C GLY A 121 14.94 14.69 -11.15
N ALA A 122 14.82 14.05 -9.99
CA ALA A 122 15.70 12.94 -9.57
C ALA A 122 15.14 11.58 -10.03
N PRO A 123 15.98 10.56 -10.21
CA PRO A 123 15.51 9.21 -10.49
C PRO A 123 14.60 8.69 -9.36
N THR A 124 13.39 8.29 -9.72
CA THR A 124 12.38 7.76 -8.78
C THR A 124 12.91 6.57 -7.98
N ASP A 125 13.66 5.68 -8.63
CA ASP A 125 14.34 4.54 -8.01
C ASP A 125 15.10 4.89 -6.72
N ALA A 126 15.83 6.00 -6.73
CA ALA A 126 16.64 6.41 -5.59
C ALA A 126 15.77 6.98 -4.46
N LEU A 127 14.62 7.54 -4.79
CA LEU A 127 13.71 8.16 -3.82
C LEU A 127 12.83 7.13 -3.12
N THR A 128 12.49 6.02 -3.78
CA THR A 128 11.55 5.01 -3.28
C THR A 128 12.19 3.97 -2.35
N ARG A 129 13.49 4.06 -2.10
CA ARG A 129 14.20 3.16 -1.16
C ARG A 129 13.65 3.28 0.25
N GLY A 130 13.60 2.16 0.99
CA GLY A 130 13.02 2.13 2.33
C GLY A 130 11.50 2.35 2.37
N THR A 131 10.81 2.18 1.24
CA THR A 131 9.34 2.29 1.17
C THR A 131 8.72 1.09 0.47
N LEU A 132 7.52 0.71 0.91
CA LEU A 132 6.72 -0.35 0.32
C LEU A 132 5.55 0.25 -0.47
N MET A 133 5.40 -0.09 -1.74
CA MET A 133 4.24 0.30 -2.55
C MET A 133 2.96 -0.35 -1.99
N LEU A 134 2.02 0.49 -1.57
CA LEU A 134 0.71 0.09 -1.07
C LEU A 134 -0.34 0.06 -2.17
N ALA A 135 -0.34 1.03 -3.08
CA ALA A 135 -1.38 1.13 -4.11
C ALA A 135 -0.91 1.99 -5.28
N GLU A 136 -1.59 1.86 -6.41
CA GLU A 136 -1.44 2.74 -7.57
C GLU A 136 -2.74 3.52 -7.80
N ARG A 137 -2.60 4.79 -8.21
CA ARG A 137 -3.71 5.75 -8.41
C ARG A 137 -3.98 6.07 -9.90
N GLY A 138 -3.20 5.56 -10.83
CA GLY A 138 -3.19 5.95 -12.24
C GLY A 138 -2.03 6.89 -12.56
N CYS A 139 -1.71 7.01 -13.85
CA CYS A 139 -0.75 8.00 -14.37
C CYS A 139 0.66 7.93 -13.76
N GLY A 140 1.09 6.76 -13.29
CA GLY A 140 2.40 6.59 -12.64
C GLY A 140 2.46 7.16 -11.22
N ILE A 141 1.31 7.38 -10.58
CA ILE A 141 1.21 7.88 -9.21
C ILE A 141 1.06 6.71 -8.24
N PHE A 142 1.98 6.60 -7.30
CA PHE A 142 2.01 5.50 -6.34
C PHE A 142 1.83 5.99 -4.91
N ILE A 143 1.13 5.18 -4.11
CA ILE A 143 1.00 5.35 -2.66
C ILE A 143 1.96 4.37 -2.00
N ARG A 144 2.78 4.86 -1.07
CA ARG A 144 3.91 4.14 -0.50
C ARG A 144 3.92 4.29 1.03
N LEU A 145 4.20 3.20 1.73
CA LEU A 145 4.42 3.16 3.17
C LEU A 145 5.91 3.35 3.44
N VAL A 146 6.26 4.29 4.31
CA VAL A 146 7.64 4.45 4.76
C VAL A 146 7.96 3.35 5.79
N LEU A 147 9.03 2.59 5.55
CA LEU A 147 9.43 1.46 6.40
C LEU A 147 10.50 1.87 7.42
N ASN A 148 11.51 2.63 7.00
CA ASN A 148 12.69 2.93 7.82
C ASN A 148 12.95 4.42 7.95
N GLY A 149 13.47 4.81 9.13
CA GLY A 149 13.88 6.18 9.43
C GLY A 149 12.84 6.97 10.23
N PRO A 150 13.05 8.29 10.40
CA PRO A 150 12.23 9.13 11.29
C PRO A 150 10.75 9.24 10.92
N ARG A 151 10.38 8.82 9.72
CA ARG A 151 9.03 8.89 9.15
C ARG A 151 8.38 7.50 8.98
N ALA A 152 8.99 6.46 9.54
CA ALA A 152 8.47 5.10 9.46
C ALA A 152 7.00 5.04 9.93
N GLY A 153 6.16 4.36 9.14
CA GLY A 153 4.71 4.27 9.36
C GLY A 153 3.87 5.33 8.62
N GLU A 154 4.46 6.44 8.17
CA GLU A 154 3.73 7.44 7.37
C GLU A 154 3.40 6.89 5.98
N VAL A 155 2.28 7.35 5.40
CA VAL A 155 1.87 7.03 4.03
C VAL A 155 2.09 8.24 3.14
N TRP A 156 2.81 8.02 2.06
CA TRP A 156 3.26 9.06 1.13
C TRP A 156 2.76 8.76 -0.28
N GLN A 157 2.55 9.81 -1.07
CA GLN A 157 2.30 9.71 -2.50
C GLN A 157 3.52 10.19 -3.27
N ILE A 158 3.91 9.45 -4.29
CA ILE A 158 4.86 9.89 -5.30
C ILE A 158 4.16 10.11 -6.64
N ASP A 159 4.25 11.33 -7.14
CA ASP A 159 3.83 11.79 -8.47
C ASP A 159 5.01 12.55 -9.08
N PRO A 160 5.81 11.90 -9.96
CA PRO A 160 7.04 12.50 -10.48
C PRO A 160 6.81 13.77 -11.32
N ASP A 161 5.64 13.91 -11.93
CA ASP A 161 5.39 14.96 -12.90
C ASP A 161 4.82 16.24 -12.26
N TRP A 162 3.93 16.10 -11.27
CA TRP A 162 3.17 17.24 -10.74
C TRP A 162 3.15 17.34 -9.21
N GLY A 163 2.75 16.28 -8.52
CA GLY A 163 2.50 16.28 -7.09
C GLY A 163 3.76 16.17 -6.21
N GLY A 164 4.84 15.61 -6.74
CA GLY A 164 6.07 15.36 -6.01
C GLY A 164 5.99 14.14 -5.10
N PHE A 165 6.91 14.05 -4.13
CA PHE A 165 6.90 13.01 -3.11
C PHE A 165 6.54 13.61 -1.75
N VAL A 166 5.28 13.44 -1.36
CA VAL A 166 4.67 14.17 -0.24
C VAL A 166 3.85 13.24 0.66
N PRO A 167 3.76 13.50 1.98
CA PRO A 167 2.92 12.74 2.89
C PRO A 167 1.44 12.96 2.56
N VAL A 168 0.65 11.89 2.61
CA VAL A 168 -0.81 11.92 2.42
C VAL A 168 -1.58 11.41 3.64
N SER A 169 -0.93 10.67 4.54
CA SER A 169 -1.49 10.28 5.83
C SER A 169 -0.39 10.07 6.86
N SER A 170 -0.70 10.31 8.13
CA SER A 170 0.23 10.07 9.24
C SER A 170 0.46 8.59 9.54
N GLY A 171 -0.39 7.70 9.02
CA GLY A 171 -0.34 6.27 9.32
C GLY A 171 -1.13 5.44 8.32
N PHE A 172 -0.79 4.15 8.22
CA PHE A 172 -1.52 3.20 7.39
C PHE A 172 -2.98 3.06 7.86
N ARG A 173 -3.21 3.09 9.18
CA ARG A 173 -4.55 2.95 9.73
C ARG A 173 -5.49 4.03 9.22
N THR A 174 -5.12 5.28 9.44
CA THR A 174 -5.90 6.46 9.02
C THR A 174 -6.16 6.41 7.51
N TRP A 175 -5.11 6.17 6.72
CA TRP A 175 -5.24 6.08 5.27
C TRP A 175 -6.26 5.03 4.79
N TYR A 176 -6.30 3.85 5.42
CA TYR A 176 -7.23 2.79 5.04
C TYR A 176 -8.65 3.05 5.57
N THR A 177 -8.79 3.57 6.79
CA THR A 177 -10.11 3.88 7.38
C THR A 177 -10.80 5.03 6.67
N ASP A 178 -10.06 6.05 6.23
CA ASP A 178 -10.61 7.17 5.45
C ASP A 178 -11.27 6.67 4.16
N TRP A 179 -10.73 5.62 3.53
CA TRP A 179 -11.36 4.99 2.37
C TRP A 179 -12.63 4.21 2.74
N LEU A 180 -12.67 3.53 3.89
CA LEU A 180 -13.88 2.83 4.35
C LEU A 180 -15.05 3.80 4.63
N GLU A 181 -14.71 5.02 5.08
CA GLU A 181 -15.65 6.08 5.43
C GLU A 181 -16.04 6.97 4.24
N SER A 182 -15.19 7.05 3.23
CA SER A 182 -15.46 7.83 2.01
C SER A 182 -16.64 7.24 1.22
N PRO A 183 -17.58 8.08 0.72
CA PRO A 183 -18.75 7.65 -0.04
C PRO A 183 -18.39 7.02 -1.39
#